data_AF-A0A923D328-F1
#
_entry.id   AF-A0A923D328-F1
#
_cell.length_a   1.000
_cell.length_b   1.000
_cell.length_c   1.000
_cell.angle_alpha   90.00
_cell.angle_beta   90.00
_cell.angle_gamma   90.00
#
_symmetry.space_group_name_H-M   'P 1'
#
loop_
_entity.id
_entity.type
_entity.pdbx_description
1 polymer ?
#
loop_
_entity_poly.entity_id
_entity_poly.type
_entity_poly.pdbx_seq_one_letter_code
_entity_poly.pdbx_strand_id
1 'polypeptide(L)'
;MDIKIRNATLSLVQGDITLQETDAIVNAANTRLEGGAGVDGAIHAAGGPSIMAECSRIGGCPTGQAVITAGGSLKARYVIHTVG
;
A
#
# COMPACT_ATOMS: atom_id res chain seq x y z
N MET A 1 19.35 -1.54 -6.97
CA MET A 1 20.49 -2.10 -6.20
C MET A 1 19.95 -3.20 -5.32
N ASP A 2 20.54 -4.38 -5.37
CA ASP A 2 20.07 -5.54 -4.59
C ASP A 2 21.12 -5.94 -3.56
N ILE A 3 20.67 -6.20 -2.32
CA ILE A 3 21.49 -6.69 -1.22
C ILE A 3 20.80 -7.91 -0.59
N LYS A 4 21.57 -8.93 -0.23
CA LYS A 4 21.06 -10.07 0.54
C LYS A 4 21.16 -9.79 2.05
N ILE A 5 20.05 -9.94 2.76
CA ILE A 5 19.97 -9.85 4.22
C ILE A 5 19.37 -11.16 4.74
N ARG A 6 20.21 -12.02 5.32
CA ARG A 6 19.82 -13.39 5.73
C ARG A 6 19.18 -14.15 4.56
N ASN A 7 17.91 -14.53 4.67
CA ASN A 7 17.13 -15.23 3.66
C ASN A 7 16.30 -14.30 2.76
N ALA A 8 16.45 -12.98 2.87
CA ALA A 8 15.71 -12.00 2.08
C ALA A 8 16.62 -11.25 1.09
N THR A 9 16.03 -10.80 -0.03
CA THR A 9 16.63 -9.80 -0.91
C THR A 9 16.01 -8.44 -0.60
N LEU A 10 16.84 -7.43 -0.34
CA LEU A 10 16.43 -6.04 -0.29
C LEU A 10 16.81 -5.37 -1.61
N SER A 11 15.83 -4.80 -2.30
CA SER A 11 16.02 -4.10 -3.57
C SER A 11 15.65 -2.62 -3.42
N LEU A 12 16.55 -1.73 -3.83
CA LEU A 12 16.26 -0.32 -4.05
C LEU A 12 15.99 -0.09 -5.53
N VAL A 13 14.75 0.29 -5.84
CA VAL A 13 14.26 0.54 -7.20
C VAL A 13 13.65 1.93 -7.23
N GLN A 14 14.05 2.75 -8.21
CA GLN A 14 13.41 4.02 -8.49
C GLN A 14 12.34 3.81 -9.56
N GLY A 15 11.09 4.20 -9.28
CA GLY A 15 9.99 4.05 -10.22
C GLY A 15 8.64 4.36 -9.59
N ASP A 16 7.58 4.00 -10.32
CA ASP A 16 6.20 4.07 -9.84
C ASP A 16 5.83 2.76 -9.13
N ILE A 17 5.40 2.87 -7.87
CA ILE A 17 5.03 1.71 -7.04
C ILE A 17 3.79 1.00 -7.58
N THR A 18 2.91 1.71 -8.29
CA THR A 18 1.64 1.17 -8.81
C THR A 18 1.86 0.16 -9.95
N LEU A 19 3.05 0.18 -10.55
CA LEU A 19 3.43 -0.71 -11.65
C LEU A 19 4.15 -1.99 -11.18
N GLN A 20 4.46 -2.11 -9.89
CA GLN A 20 5.17 -3.27 -9.34
C GLN A 20 4.28 -4.50 -9.34
N GLU A 21 4.81 -5.62 -9.84
CA GLU A 21 4.18 -6.93 -9.75
C GLU A 21 4.71 -7.66 -8.51
N THR A 22 3.88 -7.72 -7.47
CA THR A 22 4.29 -8.21 -6.14
C THR A 22 3.09 -8.79 -5.40
N ASP A 23 3.30 -9.48 -4.29
CA ASP A 23 2.20 -9.98 -3.48
C ASP A 23 1.48 -8.84 -2.73
N ALA A 24 2.23 -7.86 -2.22
CA ALA A 24 1.66 -6.74 -1.47
C ALA A 24 2.43 -5.43 -1.69
N ILE A 25 1.69 -4.32 -1.67
CA ILE A 25 2.21 -2.96 -1.62
C ILE A 25 1.96 -2.39 -0.22
N VAL A 26 2.95 -1.71 0.35
CA VAL A 26 2.79 -0.98 1.62
C VAL A 26 2.51 0.49 1.31
N ASN A 27 1.42 1.00 1.87
CA ASN A 27 0.99 2.38 1.73
C ASN A 27 1.20 3.16 3.04
N ALA A 28 1.68 4.39 2.93
CA ALA A 28 1.76 5.33 4.04
C ALA A 28 0.42 6.06 4.17
N ALA A 29 -0.40 5.61 5.12
CA ALA A 29 -1.76 6.09 5.32
C ALA A 29 -1.87 7.07 6.49
N ASN A 30 -2.97 7.84 6.52
CA ASN A 30 -3.38 8.60 7.70
C ASN A 30 -4.31 7.76 8.59
N THR A 31 -4.54 8.21 9.83
CA THR A 31 -5.35 7.48 10.82
C THR A 31 -6.81 7.25 10.42
N ARG A 32 -7.33 8.02 9.47
CA ARG A 32 -8.70 7.87 8.95
C ARG A 32 -8.80 6.86 7.81
N LEU A 33 -7.66 6.35 7.32
CA LEU A 33 -7.57 5.49 6.12
C LEU A 33 -8.20 6.12 4.88
N GLU A 34 -8.25 7.45 4.84
CA GLU A 34 -8.73 8.18 3.68
C GLU A 34 -7.62 8.35 2.65
N GLY A 35 -8.03 8.45 1.40
CA GLY A 35 -7.11 8.73 0.29
C GLY A 35 -6.54 10.14 0.41
N GLY A 36 -5.25 10.26 0.17
CA GLY A 36 -4.47 11.47 0.19
C GLY A 36 -3.83 11.78 -1.16
N ALA A 37 -2.73 12.52 -1.10
CA ALA A 37 -1.93 12.90 -2.26
C ALA A 37 -0.64 12.08 -2.35
N GLY A 38 0.18 12.34 -3.37
CA GLY A 38 1.46 11.66 -3.54
C GLY A 38 1.30 10.16 -3.82
N VAL A 39 2.11 9.34 -3.15
CA VAL A 39 2.13 7.88 -3.37
C VAL A 39 0.81 7.22 -2.95
N ASP A 40 0.21 7.65 -1.85
CA ASP A 40 -1.10 7.15 -1.40
C ASP A 40 -2.18 7.42 -2.45
N GLY A 41 -2.25 8.65 -2.95
CA GLY A 41 -3.17 9.03 -4.02
C GLY A 41 -2.95 8.21 -5.31
N ALA A 42 -1.70 7.94 -5.66
CA ALA A 42 -1.36 7.09 -6.81
C ALA A 42 -1.84 5.64 -6.62
N ILE A 43 -1.66 5.07 -5.42
CA ILE A 43 -2.13 3.71 -5.07
C ILE A 43 -3.66 3.65 -5.15
N HIS A 44 -4.36 4.62 -4.57
CA HIS A 44 -5.83 4.67 -4.63
C HIS A 44 -6.35 4.87 -6.05
N ALA A 45 -5.72 5.73 -6.85
CA ALA A 45 -6.09 5.95 -8.24
C ALA A 45 -5.89 4.68 -9.10
N ALA A 46 -4.74 4.02 -8.96
CA ALA A 46 -4.40 2.82 -9.75
C ALA A 46 -5.14 1.57 -9.28
N GLY A 47 -5.32 1.38 -7.96
CA GLY A 47 -6.04 0.25 -7.40
C GLY A 47 -7.56 0.38 -7.48
N GLY A 48 -8.06 1.58 -7.78
CA GLY A 48 -9.47 1.83 -8.02
C GLY A 48 -10.32 1.94 -6.74
N PRO A 49 -11.63 2.16 -6.90
CA PRO A 49 -12.51 2.54 -5.79
C PRO A 49 -12.71 1.45 -4.72
N SER A 50 -12.40 0.18 -5.03
CA SER A 50 -12.56 -0.92 -4.08
C SER A 50 -11.68 -0.77 -2.85
N ILE A 51 -10.44 -0.27 -3.02
CA ILE A 51 -9.53 -0.04 -1.90
C ILE A 51 -10.14 0.96 -0.92
N MET A 52 -10.66 2.09 -1.42
CA MET A 52 -11.31 3.10 -0.58
C MET A 52 -12.57 2.56 0.13
N ALA A 53 -13.34 1.72 -0.57
CA ALA A 53 -14.53 1.10 0.00
C ALA A 53 -14.18 0.13 1.14
N GLU A 54 -13.07 -0.60 1.03
CA GLU A 54 -12.56 -1.46 2.11
C GLU A 54 -12.00 -0.64 3.28
N CYS A 55 -11.19 0.38 3.02
CA CYS A 55 -10.70 1.31 4.04
C CYS A 55 -11.84 1.96 4.83
N SER A 56 -12.88 2.44 4.14
CA SER A 56 -14.07 3.03 4.75
C SER A 56 -14.81 2.04 5.65
N ARG A 57 -14.83 0.74 5.30
CA ARG A 57 -15.46 -0.31 6.12
C ARG A 57 -14.64 -0.62 7.37
N ILE A 58 -13.32 -0.53 7.28
CA ILE A 58 -12.40 -0.71 8.41
C ILE A 58 -12.55 0.46 9.41
N GLY A 59 -12.73 1.69 8.92
CA GLY A 59 -13.13 2.84 9.72
C GLY A 59 -11.99 3.61 10.40
N GLY A 60 -10.74 3.16 10.26
CA GLY A 60 -9.55 3.86 10.75
C GLY A 60 -8.42 2.93 11.18
N CYS A 61 -7.26 3.51 11.47
CA CYS A 61 -6.09 2.79 11.95
C CYS A 61 -5.28 3.69 12.92
N PRO A 62 -4.99 3.27 14.16
CA PRO A 62 -4.13 4.04 15.07
C PRO A 62 -2.69 4.16 14.55
N THR A 63 -1.98 5.23 14.95
CA THR A 63 -0.53 5.34 14.75
C THR A 63 0.20 4.12 15.30
N GLY A 64 1.19 3.62 14.56
CA GLY A 64 1.94 2.42 14.88
C GLY A 64 1.24 1.10 14.55
N GLN A 65 0.07 1.14 13.89
CA GLN A 65 -0.69 -0.03 13.46
C GLN A 65 -0.78 -0.09 11.93
N ALA A 66 -1.27 -1.24 11.44
CA ALA A 66 -1.52 -1.48 10.04
C ALA A 66 -2.83 -2.24 9.82
N VAL A 67 -3.46 -1.99 8.67
CA VAL A 67 -4.62 -2.75 8.19
C VAL A 67 -4.38 -3.22 6.76
N ILE A 68 -5.17 -4.18 6.29
CA ILE A 68 -5.00 -4.79 4.97
C ILE A 68 -6.31 -4.75 4.18
N THR A 69 -6.19 -4.44 2.89
CA THR A 69 -7.28 -4.54 1.89
C THR A 69 -6.83 -5.42 0.72
N ALA A 70 -7.76 -5.79 -0.15
CA ALA A 70 -7.38 -6.28 -1.47
C ALA A 70 -6.66 -5.20 -2.29
N GLY A 71 -5.87 -5.62 -3.29
CA GLY A 71 -5.12 -4.73 -4.20
C GLY A 71 -5.98 -4.00 -5.25
N GLY A 72 -7.26 -4.34 -5.36
CA GLY A 72 -8.14 -3.82 -6.41
C GLY A 72 -7.57 -4.12 -7.80
N SER A 73 -7.35 -3.08 -8.59
CA SER A 73 -6.80 -3.17 -9.96
C SER A 73 -5.26 -3.18 -10.04
N LEU A 74 -4.55 -3.08 -8.90
CA LEU A 74 -3.08 -3.15 -8.89
C LEU A 74 -2.59 -4.53 -9.31
N LYS A 75 -1.34 -4.61 -9.80
CA LYS A 75 -0.61 -5.88 -9.94
C LYS A 75 -0.09 -6.40 -8.58
N ALA A 76 -0.90 -6.22 -7.54
CA ALA A 76 -0.64 -6.67 -6.19
C ALA A 76 -1.90 -7.34 -5.63
N ARG A 77 -1.72 -8.39 -4.82
CA ARG A 77 -2.86 -9.07 -4.21
C ARG A 77 -3.45 -8.24 -3.07
N TYR A 78 -2.59 -7.51 -2.36
CA TYR A 78 -2.96 -6.74 -1.16
C TYR A 78 -2.34 -5.35 -1.14
N VAL A 79 -3.02 -4.43 -0.44
CA VAL A 79 -2.40 -3.19 0.06
C VAL A 79 -2.41 -3.22 1.59
N ILE A 80 -1.24 -2.99 2.19
CA ILE A 80 -1.07 -2.86 3.63
C ILE A 80 -0.96 -1.38 3.95
N HIS A 81 -1.97 -0.83 4.61
CA HIS A 81 -2.04 0.58 4.99
C HIS A 81 -1.44 0.75 6.38
N THR A 82 -0.27 1.35 6.45
CA THR A 82 0.47 1.58 7.70
C THR A 82 0.36 3.04 8.11
N VAL A 83 0.12 3.29 9.39
CA VAL A 83 0.10 4.65 9.95
C VAL A 83 1.36 4.84 10.79
N GLY A 84 2.18 5.80 10.35
CA GLY A 84 3.41 6.21 11.06
C GLY A 84 3.15 6.80 12.44
#